data_AF-A0A950W0J4-F1
#
_entry.id   AF-A0A950W0J4-F1
#
_cell.length_a   1.000
_cell.length_b   1.000
_cell.length_c   1.000
_cell.angle_alpha   90.00
_cell.angle_beta   90.00
_cell.angle_gamma   90.00
#
_symmetry.space_group_name_H-M   'P 1'
#
loop_
_entity.id
_entity.type
_entity.pdbx_description
1 polymer ?
#
loop_
_entity_poly.entity_id
_entity_poly.type
_entity_poly.pdbx_seq_one_letter_code
_entity_poly.pdbx_strand_id
1 'polypeptide(L)'
;MRTTLTLDDDLLKELQEAARNSGKSLKEVVNETLRHGLSTGASPSRRVPRFRVHPQPCGFRAGIDVTKLNQLVDELEIDRAGSLVIRGKR
;
A
#
# COMPACT_ATOMS: atom_id res chain seq x y z
N MET A 1 14.56 30.80 14.42
CA MET A 1 15.01 31.98 13.65
C MET A 1 13.83 32.55 12.88
N ARG A 2 13.77 33.88 12.67
CA ARG A 2 12.77 34.53 11.80
C ARG A 2 13.46 34.94 10.51
N THR A 3 12.92 34.50 9.39
CA THR A 3 13.43 34.77 8.05
C THR A 3 12.29 35.30 7.20
N THR A 4 12.62 36.16 6.23
CA THR A 4 11.70 36.60 5.19
C THR A 4 12.13 35.90 3.91
N LEU A 5 11.20 35.23 3.24
CA LEU A 5 11.45 34.49 2.01
C LEU A 5 10.35 34.84 1.02
N THR A 6 10.74 35.09 -0.23
CA THR A 6 9.81 35.32 -1.33
C THR A 6 9.29 33.98 -1.83
N LEU A 7 7.97 33.83 -1.93
CA LEU A 7 7.30 32.65 -2.47
C LEU A 7 6.50 33.08 -3.70
N ASP A 8 6.47 32.22 -4.71
CA ASP A 8 5.60 32.40 -5.87
C ASP A 8 4.12 32.30 -5.45
N ASP A 9 3.24 33.01 -6.17
CA ASP A 9 1.83 33.16 -5.81
C ASP A 9 1.06 31.83 -5.82
N ASP A 10 1.44 30.91 -6.70
CA ASP A 10 0.88 29.55 -6.79
C ASP A 10 1.27 28.71 -5.57
N LEU A 11 2.55 28.72 -5.22
CA LEU A 11 3.06 27.98 -4.07
C LEU A 11 2.49 28.51 -2.74
N LEU A 12 2.30 29.83 -2.63
CA LEU A 12 1.62 30.42 -1.48
C LEU A 12 0.16 29.94 -1.37
N LYS A 13 -0.57 29.83 -2.49
CA LYS A 13 -1.94 29.31 -2.50
C LYS A 13 -2.00 27.86 -2.05
N GLU A 14 -1.14 27.00 -2.59
CA GLU A 14 -1.08 25.58 -2.21
C GLU A 14 -0.81 25.41 -0.71
N LEU A 15 0.14 26.18 -0.15
CA LEU A 15 0.45 26.14 1.28
C LEU A 15 -0.71 26.63 2.15
N GLN A 16 -1.47 27.63 1.69
CA GLN A 16 -2.67 28.09 2.41
C GLN A 16 -3.79 27.05 2.38
N GLU A 17 -4.00 26.38 1.25
CA GLU A 17 -4.97 25.28 1.15
C GLU A 17 -4.58 24.11 2.04
N ALA A 18 -3.30 23.72 2.04
CA ALA A 18 -2.78 22.70 2.94
C ALA A 18 -2.95 23.07 4.43
N ALA A 19 -2.77 24.35 4.78
CA ALA A 19 -3.03 24.84 6.14
C ALA A 19 -4.52 24.74 6.52
N ARG A 20 -5.42 25.13 5.62
CA ARG A 20 -6.88 25.01 5.83
C ARG A 20 -7.31 23.55 6.02
N ASN A 21 -6.80 22.65 5.17
CA ASN A 21 -7.16 21.23 5.19
C ASN A 21 -6.62 20.50 6.43
N SER A 22 -5.43 20.88 6.90
CA SER A 22 -4.80 20.25 8.07
C SER A 22 -5.18 20.88 9.41
N GLY A 23 -5.80 22.06 9.41
CA GLY A 23 -6.07 22.84 10.61
C GLY A 23 -4.82 23.41 11.29
N LYS A 24 -3.65 23.33 10.64
CA LYS A 24 -2.37 23.84 11.13
C LYS A 24 -2.15 25.29 10.68
N SER A 25 -1.29 26.01 11.39
CA SER A 25 -0.88 27.36 10.95
C SER A 25 -0.03 27.30 9.68
N LEU A 26 -0.08 28.35 8.85
CA LEU A 26 0.75 28.46 7.63
C LEU A 26 2.24 28.26 7.94
N LYS A 27 2.72 28.77 9.07
CA LYS A 27 4.10 28.59 9.53
C LYS A 27 4.45 27.12 9.78
N GLU A 28 3.55 26.36 10.39
CA GLU A 28 3.78 24.93 10.65
C GLU A 28 3.85 24.16 9.34
N VAL A 29 2.89 24.38 8.45
CA VAL A 29 2.86 23.74 7.13
C VAL A 29 4.13 24.08 6.34
N VAL A 30 4.52 25.36 6.25
CA VAL A 30 5.76 25.77 5.56
C VAL A 30 6.98 25.04 6.12
N ASN A 31 7.15 25.00 7.45
CA ASN A 31 8.31 24.35 8.06
C ASN A 31 8.28 22.83 7.86
N GLU A 32 7.11 22.21 7.95
CA GLU A 32 6.94 20.77 7.73
C GLU A 32 7.26 20.41 6.29
N THR A 33 6.73 21.14 5.32
CA THR A 33 7.01 20.95 3.88
C THR A 33 8.50 21.13 3.59
N LEU A 34 9.15 22.17 4.11
CA LEU A 34 10.59 22.39 3.92
C LEU A 34 11.43 21.26 4.55
N ARG A 35 11.07 20.80 5.76
CA ARG A 35 11.78 19.68 6.40
C ARG A 35 11.66 18.40 5.59
N HIS A 36 10.46 18.08 5.08
CA HIS A 36 10.23 16.92 4.22
C HIS A 36 10.99 17.03 2.89
N GLY A 37 11.02 18.21 2.29
CA GLY A 37 11.79 18.47 1.06
C GLY A 37 13.29 18.25 1.28
N LEU A 38 13.85 18.81 2.36
CA LEU A 38 15.26 18.67 2.71
C LEU A 38 15.63 17.22 3.09
N SER A 39 14.75 16.48 3.78
CA SER A 39 14.99 15.06 4.10
C SER A 39 14.96 14.16 2.86
N THR A 40 14.10 14.49 1.90
CA THR A 40 13.97 13.71 0.65
C THR A 40 15.13 13.99 -0.30
N GLY A 41 15.62 15.25 -0.36
CA GLY A 41 16.78 15.63 -1.18
C GLY A 41 18.13 15.17 -0.63
N ALA A 42 18.24 14.90 0.67
CA ALA A 42 19.48 14.45 1.30
C ALA A 42 19.78 12.95 1.11
N SER A 43 18.77 12.14 0.77
CA SER A 43 19.01 10.78 0.31
C SER A 43 19.05 10.80 -1.22
N PRO A 44 20.18 10.49 -1.89
CA PRO A 44 20.09 10.05 -3.27
C PRO A 44 19.07 8.92 -3.25
N SER A 45 17.95 9.11 -3.97
CA SER A 45 16.82 8.16 -4.08
C SER A 45 17.35 6.79 -3.74
N ARG A 46 17.07 6.30 -2.52
CA ARG A 46 17.60 5.02 -2.05
C ARG A 46 17.11 4.07 -3.09
N ARG A 47 17.99 3.68 -4.04
CA ARG A 47 17.60 3.00 -5.27
C ARG A 47 16.83 1.80 -4.79
N VAL A 48 15.50 1.86 -4.90
CA VAL A 48 14.67 0.77 -4.41
C VAL A 48 15.13 -0.40 -5.24
N PRO A 49 15.66 -1.47 -4.62
CA PRO A 49 16.19 -2.58 -5.39
C PRO A 49 15.06 -3.05 -6.31
N ARG A 50 15.38 -3.29 -7.59
CA ARG A 50 14.40 -3.77 -8.56
C ARG A 50 13.67 -4.96 -7.95
N PHE A 51 12.35 -4.95 -8.01
CA PHE A 51 11.54 -6.06 -7.56
C PHE A 51 12.02 -7.36 -8.21
N ARG A 52 12.33 -8.38 -7.41
CA ARG A 52 12.75 -9.71 -7.88
C ARG A 52 11.82 -10.77 -7.29
N VAL A 53 11.23 -11.57 -8.16
CA VAL A 53 10.47 -12.77 -7.79
C VAL A 53 11.45 -13.88 -7.46
N HIS A 54 11.32 -14.49 -6.28
CA HIS A 54 12.06 -15.69 -5.87
C HIS A 54 11.07 -16.85 -5.82
N PRO A 55 10.86 -17.58 -6.94
CA PRO A 55 9.93 -18.69 -6.95
C PRO A 55 10.44 -19.80 -6.03
N GLN A 56 9.52 -20.40 -5.27
CA GLN A 56 9.78 -21.60 -4.48
C GLN A 56 8.99 -22.76 -5.11
N PRO A 57 9.59 -23.96 -5.24
CA PRO A 57 8.89 -25.12 -5.75
C PRO A 57 7.89 -25.61 -4.69
N CYS A 58 6.62 -25.20 -4.82
CA CYS A 58 5.57 -25.62 -3.90
C CYS A 58 5.00 -27.01 -4.21
N GLY A 59 5.27 -27.55 -5.41
CA GLY A 59 4.76 -28.84 -5.86
C GLY A 59 3.22 -28.95 -5.83
N PHE A 60 2.70 -30.10 -6.23
CA PHE A 60 1.30 -30.47 -6.02
C PHE A 60 1.24 -31.71 -5.14
N ARG A 61 0.15 -31.85 -4.39
CA ARG A 61 -0.07 -33.08 -3.61
C ARG A 61 -0.26 -34.26 -4.56
N ALA A 62 0.19 -35.45 -4.14
CA ALA A 62 -0.04 -36.67 -4.89
C ALA A 62 -1.55 -36.90 -5.12
N GLY A 63 -1.91 -37.30 -6.34
CA GLY A 63 -3.30 -37.48 -6.75
C GLY A 63 -3.98 -36.22 -7.30
N ILE A 64 -3.33 -35.05 -7.26
CA ILE A 64 -3.85 -33.83 -7.91
C ILE A 64 -3.39 -33.78 -9.37
N ASP A 65 -4.36 -33.84 -10.29
CA ASP A 65 -4.14 -33.58 -11.72
C ASP A 65 -4.15 -32.07 -11.99
N VAL A 66 -2.98 -31.52 -12.30
CA VAL A 66 -2.77 -30.10 -12.60
C VAL A 66 -3.52 -29.61 -13.84
N THR A 67 -3.96 -30.51 -14.71
CA THR A 67 -4.73 -30.17 -15.91
C THR A 67 -6.23 -30.07 -15.63
N LYS A 68 -6.68 -30.48 -14.44
CA LYS A 68 -8.10 -30.55 -14.05
C LYS A 68 -8.42 -29.77 -12.77
N LEU A 69 -7.72 -28.66 -12.54
CA LEU A 69 -7.90 -27.86 -11.32
C LEU A 69 -9.34 -27.33 -11.13
N ASN A 70 -10.08 -27.07 -12.21
CA ASN A 70 -11.48 -26.66 -12.10
C ASN A 70 -12.35 -27.75 -11.43
N GLN A 71 -12.12 -29.02 -11.75
CA GLN A 71 -12.86 -30.14 -11.14
C GLN A 71 -12.49 -30.31 -9.66
N LEU A 72 -11.21 -30.09 -9.31
CA LEU A 72 -10.79 -30.08 -7.91
C LEU A 72 -11.47 -28.97 -7.11
N VAL A 73 -11.71 -27.80 -7.73
CA VAL A 73 -12.48 -26.72 -7.09
C VAL A 73 -13.92 -27.18 -6.86
N ASP A 74 -14.58 -27.76 -7.86
CA ASP A 74 -15.95 -28.28 -7.73
C ASP A 74 -16.07 -29.33 -6.60
N GLU A 75 -15.12 -30.27 -6.52
CA GLU A 75 -15.07 -31.29 -5.46
C GLU A 75 -14.90 -30.67 -4.06
N LEU A 76 -14.02 -29.67 -3.92
CA LEU A 76 -13.81 -28.97 -2.64
C LEU A 76 -15.02 -28.14 -2.22
N GLU A 77 -15.76 -27.55 -3.17
CA GLU A 77 -17.00 -26.83 -2.89
C GLU A 77 -18.09 -27.77 -2.39
N ILE A 78 -18.23 -28.94 -3.01
CA ILE A 78 -19.19 -29.98 -2.61
C ILE A 78 -18.86 -30.50 -1.20
N ASP A 79 -17.59 -30.81 -0.90
CA ASP A 79 -17.15 -31.26 0.43
C ASP A 79 -17.40 -30.20 1.51
N ARG A 80 -17.06 -28.93 1.22
CA ARG A 80 -17.29 -27.81 2.13
C ARG A 80 -18.77 -27.59 2.41
N ALA A 81 -19.62 -27.65 1.38
CA ALA A 81 -21.07 -27.55 1.54
C ALA A 81 -21.64 -28.72 2.36
N GLY A 82 -21.18 -29.95 2.12
CA GLY A 82 -21.56 -31.14 2.88
C GLY A 82 -21.20 -31.03 4.37
N SER A 83 -20.02 -30.49 4.69
CA SER A 83 -19.55 -30.29 6.07
C SER A 83 -20.41 -29.30 6.89
N LEU A 84 -21.00 -28.29 6.23
CA LEU A 84 -21.88 -27.30 6.85
C LEU A 84 -23.29 -27.85 7.10
N VAL A 85 -23.81 -28.67 6.19
CA VAL A 85 -25.11 -29.34 6.34
C VAL A 85 -25.12 -30.30 7.55
N ILE A 86 -23.99 -30.96 7.82
CA ILE A 86 -23.86 -31.86 8.99
C ILE A 86 -23.81 -31.09 10.32
N ARG A 87 -23.29 -29.84 10.33
CA ARG A 87 -23.22 -29.00 11.53
C ARG A 87 -24.53 -28.26 11.86
N GLY A 88 -25.41 -28.03 10.88
CA GLY A 88 -26.69 -27.33 11.06
C GLY A 88 -27.87 -28.20 11.49
N LYS A 89 -27.66 -29.50 11.78
CA LYS A 89 -28.72 -30.47 12.12
C LYS A 89 -28.74 -30.89 13.60
N ARG A 90 -28.22 -30.04 14.49
CA ARG A 90 -28.45 -30.13 15.94
C ARG A 90 -29.21 -28.90 16.42
#